data_AF-A0A3C0W2P0-F1
#
_entry.id   AF-A0A3C0W2P0-F1
#
_cell.length_a   1.000
_cell.length_b   1.000
_cell.length_c   1.000
_cell.angle_alpha   90.00
_cell.angle_beta   90.00
_cell.angle_gamma   90.00
#
_symmetry.space_group_name_H-M   'P 1'
#
loop_
_entity.id
_entity.type
_entity.pdbx_description
1 polymer ?
#
loop_
_entity_poly.entity_id
_entity_poly.type
_entity_poly.pdbx_seq_one_letter_code
_entity_poly.pdbx_strand_id
1 'polypeptide(L)'
;MKTAAARFSALSVARNSVLEKAREASRLTIPGLIPVIGQSEHYSPTQPYQSAGAHGLRSLSARLLSTLFPTSVQFFRLELDAFAAA
;
A
#
# COMPACT_ATOMS: atom_id res chain seq x y z
N MET A 1 21.63 22.00 11.10
CA MET A 1 20.35 21.44 10.63
C MET A 1 20.62 20.30 9.66
N LYS A 2 20.08 19.10 9.88
CA LYS A 2 20.12 18.05 8.84
C LYS A 2 19.12 18.44 7.76
N THR A 3 19.56 18.55 6.52
CA THR A 3 18.66 18.82 5.38
C THR A 3 17.68 17.65 5.22
N ALA A 4 16.51 17.91 4.65
CA ALA A 4 15.53 16.86 4.36
C ALA A 4 16.13 15.72 3.51
N ALA A 5 16.98 16.08 2.54
CA ALA A 5 17.70 15.14 1.69
C ALA A 5 18.65 14.22 2.49
N ALA A 6 19.42 14.77 3.43
CA ALA A 6 20.33 13.99 4.28
C ALA A 6 19.57 13.00 5.18
N ARG A 7 18.41 13.41 5.72
CA ARG A 7 17.55 12.53 6.52
C ARG A 7 16.91 11.43 5.67
N PHE A 8 16.44 11.75 4.47
CA PHE A 8 15.87 10.78 3.55
C PHE A 8 16.89 9.72 3.11
N SER A 9 18.12 10.16 2.79
CA SER A 9 19.23 9.25 2.46
C SER A 9 19.57 8.32 3.62
N ALA A 10 19.64 8.85 4.85
CA ALA A 10 19.91 8.04 6.04
C ALA A 10 18.85 6.94 6.29
N LEU A 11 17.57 7.20 5.96
CA LEU A 11 16.48 6.23 6.12
C LEU A 11 16.29 5.29 4.92
N SER A 12 17.04 5.51 3.82
CA SER A 12 16.88 4.77 2.58
C SER A 12 17.11 3.25 2.73
N VAL A 13 18.04 2.84 3.60
CA VAL A 13 18.36 1.43 3.85
C VAL A 13 17.15 0.67 4.39
N ALA A 14 16.49 1.21 5.42
CA ALA A 14 15.31 0.60 6.01
C ALA A 14 14.12 0.58 5.03
N ARG A 15 13.98 1.63 4.22
CA ARG A 15 12.94 1.70 3.17
C ARG A 15 13.18 0.67 2.07
N ASN A 16 14.42 0.53 1.60
CA ASN A 16 14.74 -0.34 0.46
C ASN A 16 14.40 -1.81 0.76
N SER A 17 14.66 -2.30 1.97
CA SER A 17 14.34 -3.68 2.34
C SER A 17 12.85 -3.99 2.28
N VAL A 18 11.99 -3.05 2.69
CA VAL A 18 10.53 -3.16 2.59
C VAL A 18 10.09 -3.08 1.14
N LEU A 19 10.68 -2.17 0.36
CA LEU A 19 10.35 -1.99 -1.06
C LEU A 19 10.70 -3.23 -1.90
N GLU A 20 11.85 -3.87 -1.68
CA GLU A 20 12.19 -5.08 -2.45
C GLU A 20 11.19 -6.21 -2.20
N LYS A 21 10.83 -6.47 -0.94
CA LYS A 21 9.80 -7.46 -0.60
C LYS A 21 8.45 -7.12 -1.25
N ALA A 22 8.10 -5.85 -1.26
CA ALA A 22 6.84 -5.39 -1.86
C ALA A 22 6.84 -5.56 -3.39
N ARG A 23 7.99 -5.35 -4.06
CA ARG A 23 8.16 -5.62 -5.50
C ARG A 23 8.07 -7.10 -5.82
N GLU A 24 8.71 -7.96 -5.01
CA GLU A 24 8.60 -9.41 -5.16
C GLU A 24 7.15 -9.88 -5.03
N ALA A 25 6.41 -9.37 -4.04
CA ALA A 25 4.99 -9.67 -3.86
C ALA A 25 4.14 -9.15 -5.03
N SER A 26 4.40 -7.94 -5.53
CA SER A 26 3.73 -7.37 -6.71
C SER A 26 3.98 -8.20 -7.96
N ARG A 27 5.20 -8.70 -8.17
CA ARG A 27 5.56 -9.57 -9.31
C ARG A 27 4.71 -10.85 -9.37
N LEU A 28 4.37 -11.42 -8.21
CA LEU A 28 3.59 -12.67 -8.12
C LEU A 28 2.07 -12.45 -8.09
N THR A 29 1.61 -11.22 -7.88
CA THR A 29 0.18 -10.89 -7.74
C THR A 29 -0.30 -10.01 -8.90
N ILE A 30 -0.16 -8.69 -8.78
CA ILE A 30 -0.47 -7.71 -9.82
C ILE A 30 0.83 -7.00 -10.19
N PRO A 31 1.47 -7.37 -11.31
CA PRO A 31 2.69 -6.73 -11.78
C PRO A 31 2.46 -5.24 -12.06
N GLY A 32 3.43 -4.40 -11.69
CA GLY A 32 3.36 -2.96 -11.91
C GLY A 32 2.65 -2.17 -10.79
N LEU A 33 2.03 -2.84 -9.82
CA LEU A 33 1.50 -2.17 -8.62
C LEU A 33 2.62 -1.48 -7.82
N ILE A 34 3.79 -2.11 -7.77
CA ILE A 34 5.02 -1.51 -7.24
C ILE A 34 6.11 -1.63 -8.31
N PRO A 35 6.47 -0.53 -9.01
CA PRO A 35 7.44 -0.57 -10.08
C PRO A 35 8.85 -0.85 -9.56
N VAL A 36 9.67 -1.46 -10.41
CA VAL A 36 11.09 -1.67 -10.13
C VAL A 36 11.85 -0.36 -10.32
N ILE A 37 12.95 -0.21 -9.58
CA ILE A 37 13.81 0.97 -9.67
C ILE A 37 14.29 1.14 -11.11
N GLY A 38 14.14 2.34 -11.66
CA GLY A 38 14.61 2.68 -13.01
C GLY A 38 13.66 2.29 -14.14
N GLN A 39 12.46 1.77 -13.85
CA GLN A 39 11.43 1.57 -14.87
C GLN A 39 10.78 2.90 -15.24
N SER A 40 10.66 3.15 -16.54
CA SER A 40 9.95 4.29 -17.12
C SER A 40 8.51 3.92 -17.48
N GLU A 41 7.73 4.90 -17.92
CA GLU A 41 6.32 4.76 -18.34
C GLU A 41 6.11 3.80 -19.51
N HIS A 42 7.18 3.46 -20.25
CA HIS A 42 7.14 2.51 -21.36
C HIS A 42 7.36 1.06 -20.94
N TYR A 43 7.60 0.80 -19.66
CA TYR A 43 7.81 -0.56 -19.18
C TYR A 43 6.49 -1.33 -19.11
N SER A 44 6.37 -2.39 -19.89
CA SER A 44 5.26 -3.34 -19.79
C SER A 44 5.65 -4.49 -18.87
N PRO A 45 5.00 -4.65 -17.70
CA PRO A 45 5.34 -5.70 -16.76
C PRO A 45 4.89 -7.07 -17.28
N THR A 46 5.74 -8.08 -17.09
CA THR A 46 5.40 -9.46 -17.47
C THR A 46 4.32 -10.03 -16.57
N GLN A 47 3.25 -10.57 -17.17
CA GLN A 47 2.16 -11.19 -16.42
C GLN A 47 2.59 -12.57 -15.86
N PRO A 48 2.30 -12.89 -14.59
CA PRO A 48 2.53 -14.22 -14.04
C PRO A 48 1.63 -15.27 -14.71
N TYR A 49 2.08 -16.52 -14.69
CA TYR A 49 1.33 -17.66 -15.24
C TYR A 49 0.02 -17.98 -14.49
N GLN A 50 -0.17 -17.45 -13.27
CA GLN A 50 -1.33 -17.70 -12.43
C GLN A 50 -2.13 -16.41 -12.14
N SER A 51 -3.46 -16.55 -12.03
CA SER A 51 -4.37 -15.45 -11.67
C SER A 51 -4.77 -15.46 -10.18
N ALA A 52 -4.47 -16.54 -9.44
CA ALA A 52 -4.91 -16.71 -8.06
C ALA A 52 -4.44 -15.57 -7.14
N GLY A 53 -3.19 -15.14 -7.26
CA GLY A 53 -2.64 -14.02 -6.49
C GLY A 53 -3.35 -12.69 -6.79
N ALA A 54 -3.62 -12.41 -8.07
CA ALA A 54 -4.34 -11.21 -8.48
C ALA A 54 -5.80 -11.21 -7.97
N HIS A 55 -6.50 -12.33 -8.09
CA HIS A 55 -7.87 -12.48 -7.58
C HIS A 55 -7.92 -12.37 -6.05
N GLY A 56 -6.99 -13.00 -5.34
CA GLY A 56 -6.88 -12.92 -3.89
C GLY A 56 -6.71 -11.48 -3.40
N LEU A 57 -5.74 -10.76 -3.98
CA LEU A 57 -5.49 -9.35 -3.65
C LEU A 57 -6.71 -8.48 -3.97
N ARG A 58 -7.29 -8.60 -5.17
CA ARG A 58 -8.48 -7.83 -5.57
C ARG A 58 -9.65 -8.07 -4.62
N SER A 59 -9.94 -9.33 -4.32
CA SER A 59 -11.08 -9.73 -3.51
C SER A 59 -10.91 -9.31 -2.04
N LEU A 60 -9.69 -9.43 -1.51
CA LEU A 60 -9.34 -8.95 -0.17
C LEU A 60 -9.48 -7.42 -0.07
N SER A 61 -8.86 -6.68 -0.99
CA SER A 61 -8.90 -5.21 -1.00
C SER A 61 -10.33 -4.67 -1.16
N ALA A 62 -11.15 -5.29 -2.02
CA ALA A 62 -12.54 -4.90 -2.17
C ALA A 62 -13.34 -5.10 -0.88
N ARG A 63 -13.14 -6.23 -0.18
CA ARG A 63 -13.80 -6.46 1.12
C ARG A 63 -13.32 -5.50 2.21
N LEU A 64 -12.02 -5.22 2.27
CA LEU A 64 -11.47 -4.22 3.21
C LEU A 64 -12.08 -2.84 2.96
N LEU A 65 -12.18 -2.41 1.70
CA LEU A 65 -12.79 -1.13 1.36
C LEU A 65 -14.26 -1.08 1.78
N SER A 66 -15.04 -2.10 1.46
CA SER A 66 -16.47 -2.14 1.82
C SER A 66 -16.71 -2.19 3.33
N THR A 67 -15.79 -2.77 4.10
CA THR A 67 -15.92 -2.86 5.56
C THR A 67 -15.45 -1.61 6.29
N LEU A 68 -14.38 -0.98 5.80
CA LEU A 68 -13.86 0.27 6.36
C LEU A 68 -14.69 1.49 5.95
N PHE A 69 -15.21 1.49 4.72
CA PHE A 69 -15.94 2.61 4.13
C PHE A 69 -17.25 2.14 3.51
N PRO A 70 -18.23 1.70 4.33
CA PRO A 70 -19.55 1.35 3.83
C PRO A 70 -20.25 2.57 3.24
N THR A 71 -21.00 2.37 2.14
CA THR A 71 -21.75 3.45 1.48
C THR A 71 -23.10 3.76 2.14
N SER A 72 -23.62 2.83 2.94
CA SER A 72 -24.94 2.91 3.56
C SER A 72 -24.92 3.39 5.02
N VAL A 73 -23.80 3.29 5.72
CA VAL A 73 -23.68 3.63 7.14
C VAL A 73 -22.49 4.54 7.40
N GLN A 74 -22.54 5.32 8.48
CA GLN A 74 -21.41 6.16 8.89
C GLN A 74 -20.24 5.28 9.37
N PHE A 75 -19.05 5.55 8.86
CA PHE A 75 -17.84 4.76 9.19
C PHE A 75 -17.12 5.22 10.47
N PHE A 76 -17.54 6.35 11.06
CA PHE A 76 -16.98 6.87 12.30
C PHE A 76 -18.08 7.48 13.16
N ARG A 77 -17.86 7.47 14.48
CA ARG A 77 -18.75 8.09 15.46
C ARG A 77 -17.94 9.10 16.27
N LEU A 78 -18.46 10.31 16.39
CA LEU A 78 -17.92 11.32 17.29
C LEU A 78 -18.79 11.33 18.54
N GLU A 79 -18.17 11.14 19.70
CA GLU A 79 -18.83 11.23 21.00
C GLU A 79 -18.09 12.27 21.84
N LEU A 80 -18.84 12.98 22.69
CA LEU A 80 -18.23 13.86 23.68
C LEU A 80 -17.56 12.98 24.74
N ASP A 81 -16.31 13.28 25.05
CA ASP A 81 -15.62 12.61 26.15
C ASP A 81 -16.25 13.01 27.48
N ALA A 82 -16.96 12.07 28.10
CA ALA A 82 -17.63 12.27 29.38
C ALA A 82 -16.64 12.61 30.51
N PHE A 83 -15.35 12.29 30.36
CA PHE A 83 -14.32 12.58 31.36
C PHE A 83 -13.69 13.97 31.22
N ALA A 84 -13.81 14.60 30.05
CA ALA A 84 -13.28 15.95 29.81
C ALA A 84 -14.30 17.06 30.13
N ALA A 85 -15.59 16.70 30.29
CA ALA A 85 -16.70 17.63 30.53
C ALA A 85 -17.11 17.76 32.01
N ALA A 86 -16.50 16.98 32.91
CA ALA A 86 -16.67 17.06 34.37
C ALA A 86 -15.46 17.77 35.00
#